data_AF-K2BDZ0-F1
#
_entry.id   AF-K2BDZ0-F1
#
_cell.length_a   1.000
_cell.length_b   1.000
_cell.length_c   1.000
_cell.angle_alpha   90.00
_cell.angle_beta   90.00
_cell.angle_gamma   90.00
#
_symmetry.space_group_name_H-M   'P 1'
#
loop_
_entity.id
_entity.type
_entity.pdbx_description
1 polymer ?
#
loop_
_entity_poly.entity_id
_entity_poly.type
_entity_poly.pdbx_seq_one_letter_code
_entity_poly.pdbx_strand_id
1 'polypeptide(L)' 'MRKIVYVFSFLFFLIDIPPAYAYIDPGTGSMLLQGLIAGIISGFALLSVYYKKIKNFLLLMLFKNKKEITPSHNNSD' A
#
# COMPACT_ATOMS: atom_id res chain seq x y z
N MET A 1 -25.08 -3.29 -43.14
CA MET A 1 -24.29 -4.52 -43.40
C MET A 1 -23.01 -4.57 -42.56
N ARG A 2 -22.12 -3.58 -42.59
CA ARG A 2 -20.86 -3.57 -41.78
C ARG A 2 -21.04 -3.79 -40.27
N LYS A 3 -22.10 -3.23 -39.67
CA LYS A 3 -22.41 -3.41 -38.23
C LYS A 3 -22.70 -4.87 -37.87
N ILE A 4 -23.36 -5.61 -38.76
CA ILE A 4 -23.63 -7.04 -38.55
C ILE A 4 -22.31 -7.82 -38.53
N VAL A 5 -21.36 -7.46 -39.41
CA VAL A 5 -20.04 -8.09 -39.48
C VAL A 5 -19.25 -7.86 -38.19
N TYR A 6 -19.29 -6.66 -37.61
CA TYR A 6 -18.63 -6.39 -36.33
C TYR A 6 -19.26 -7.15 -35.16
N VAL A 7 -20.59 -7.27 -35.13
CA VAL A 7 -21.30 -8.07 -34.12
C VAL A 7 -20.93 -9.56 -34.26
N PHE A 8 -20.99 -10.12 -35.48
CA PHE A 8 -20.59 -11.50 -35.72
C PHE A 8 -19.12 -11.76 -35.40
N SER A 9 -18.22 -10.82 -35.72
CA SER A 9 -16.80 -10.91 -35.37
C SER A 9 -16.57 -10.92 -33.85
N PHE A 10 -17.29 -10.06 -33.11
CA PHE A 10 -17.24 -10.03 -31.66
C PHE A 10 -17.79 -11.31 -31.02
N LEU A 11 -18.91 -11.83 -31.53
CA LEU A 11 -19.47 -13.11 -31.09
C LEU A 11 -18.56 -14.30 -31.38
N PHE A 12 -17.88 -14.31 -32.53
CA PHE A 12 -16.90 -15.34 -32.87
C PHE A 12 -15.72 -15.37 -31.88
N PHE A 13 -15.27 -14.19 -31.45
CA PHE A 13 -14.19 -14.04 -30.46
C PHE A 13 -14.58 -14.54 -29.05
N LEU A 14 -15.87 -14.52 -28.71
CA LEU A 14 -16.38 -15.01 -27.42
C LEU A 14 -16.46 -16.54 -27.33
N ILE A 15 -16.38 -17.26 -28.45
CA ILE A 15 -16.47 -18.73 -28.50
C ILE A 15 -15.11 -19.38 -28.21
N ASP A 16 -14.01 -18.68 -28.50
CA ASP A 16 -12.64 -19.18 -28.34
C ASP A 16 -12.03 -18.79 -26.98
N ILE A 17 -12.73 -19.11 -25.89
CA ILE A 17 -12.24 -18.86 -24.53
C ILE A 17 -11.54 -20.12 -24.01
N PRO A 18 -10.21 -20.12 -23.86
CA PRO A 18 -9.50 -21.26 -23.26
C PRO A 18 -9.92 -21.44 -21.78
N PRO A 19 -9.81 -22.66 -21.23
CA PRO A 19 -10.15 -22.91 -19.84
C PRO A 19 -9.31 -22.02 -18.91
N ALA A 20 -9.98 -21.16 -18.16
CA ALA A 20 -9.35 -20.27 -17.20
C ALA A 20 -9.06 -21.04 -15.89
N TYR A 21 -7.86 -21.60 -15.78
CA TYR A 21 -7.43 -22.43 -14.65
C TYR A 21 -7.37 -21.72 -13.29
N ALA A 22 -7.46 -20.39 -13.27
CA ALA A 22 -7.55 -19.56 -12.07
C ALA A 22 -8.46 -18.35 -12.32
N TYR A 23 -9.70 -18.61 -12.74
CA TYR A 23 -10.70 -17.56 -12.85
C TYR A 23 -11.09 -17.09 -11.45
N ILE A 24 -10.59 -15.91 -11.08
CA ILE A 24 -11.14 -15.17 -9.96
C ILE A 24 -12.51 -14.70 -10.41
N ASP A 25 -13.57 -15.19 -9.75
CA ASP A 25 -14.92 -14.79 -10.10
C ASP A 25 -15.09 -13.27 -9.97
N PRO A 26 -15.96 -12.64 -10.77
CA PRO A 26 -16.11 -11.19 -10.78
C PRO A 26 -16.45 -10.59 -9.40
N GLY A 27 -17.03 -11.39 -8.49
CA GLY A 27 -17.25 -11.02 -7.09
C GLY A 27 -15.95 -11.00 -6.29
N THR A 28 -15.17 -12.09 -6.31
CA THR A 28 -13.87 -12.17 -5.62
C THR A 28 -12.86 -11.17 -6.18
N GLY A 29 -12.88 -10.90 -7.48
CA GLY A 29 -12.04 -9.88 -8.11
C GLY A 29 -12.35 -8.48 -7.57
N SER A 30 -13.64 -8.20 -7.37
CA SER A 30 -14.10 -6.94 -6.76
C SER A 30 -13.70 -6.84 -5.29
N MET A 31 -13.83 -7.93 -4.52
CA MET A 31 -13.41 -7.96 -3.11
C MET A 31 -11.91 -7.77 -2.94
N LEU A 32 -11.09 -8.39 -3.79
CA LEU A 32 -9.64 -8.22 -3.80
C LEU A 32 -9.25 -6.77 -4.06
N LEU A 33 -9.84 -6.15 -5.08
CA LEU A 33 -9.57 -4.75 -5.43
C LEU A 33 -10.00 -3.81 -4.30
N GLN A 34 -11.18 -4.03 -3.72
CA GLN A 34 -11.68 -3.26 -2.59
C GLN A 34 -10.77 -3.40 -1.36
N GLY A 35 -10.36 -4.63 -1.02
CA GLY A 35 -9.44 -4.88 0.09
C GLY A 35 -8.08 -4.21 -0.10
N LEU A 36 -7.55 -4.25 -1.34
CA LEU A 36 -6.30 -3.58 -1.68
C LEU A 36 -6.41 -2.06 -1.51
N ILE A 37 -7.46 -1.44 -2.05
CA ILE A 37 -7.71 0.00 -1.94
C ILE A 37 -7.89 0.40 -0.48
N ALA A 38 -8.71 -0.35 0.27
CA ALA A 38 -8.93 -0.11 1.69
C ALA A 38 -7.61 -0.20 2.48
N GLY A 39 -6.80 -1.23 2.23
CA GLY A 39 -5.50 -1.40 2.87
C GLY A 39 -4.54 -0.23 2.61
N ILE A 40 -4.46 0.25 1.37
CA ILE A 40 -3.63 1.40 1.01
C ILE A 40 -4.13 2.68 1.70
N ILE A 41 -5.43 2.97 1.62
CA ILE A 41 -6.02 4.18 2.21
C ILE A 41 -5.87 4.15 3.72
N SER A 42 -6.22 3.04 4.38
CA SER A 42 -6.08 2.89 5.82
C SER A 42 -4.62 2.95 6.26
N GLY A 43 -3.70 2.37 5.49
CA GLY A 43 -2.26 2.47 5.74
C GLY A 43 -1.76 3.91 5.70
N PHE A 44 -2.11 4.68 4.67
CA PHE A 44 -1.76 6.09 4.59
C PHE A 44 -2.44 6.95 5.66
N ALA A 45 -3.71 6.68 5.97
CA ALA A 45 -4.43 7.38 7.03
C ALA A 45 -3.74 7.19 8.38
N LEU A 46 -3.39 5.95 8.74
CA LEU A 46 -2.63 5.66 9.96
C LEU A 46 -1.26 6.35 9.93
N LEU A 47 -0.53 6.27 8.82
CA LEU A 47 0.76 6.93 8.69
C LEU A 47 0.65 8.44 8.90
N SER A 48 -0.38 9.08 8.32
CA SER A 48 -0.64 10.51 8.44
C SER A 48 -0.98 10.91 9.89
N VAL A 49 -1.85 10.15 10.56
CA VAL A 49 -2.24 10.38 11.97
C VAL A 49 -1.02 10.28 12.90
N TYR A 50 -0.16 9.28 12.68
CA TYR A 50 0.98 9.01 13.55
C TYR A 50 2.30 9.65 13.08
N TYR A 51 2.31 10.39 11.97
CA TYR A 51 3.52 10.94 11.34
C TYR A 51 4.41 11.71 12.33
N LYS A 52 3.81 12.54 13.19
CA LYS A 52 4.56 13.31 14.20
C LYS A 52 5.23 12.42 15.25
N LYS A 53 4.53 11.38 15.73
CA LYS A 53 5.07 10.43 16.73
C LYS A 53 6.18 9.59 16.11
N ILE A 54 5.98 9.12 14.88
CA ILE A 54 7.00 8.40 14.09
C ILE A 54 8.24 9.27 13.92
N LYS A 55 8.09 10.51 13.45
CA LYS A 55 9.20 11.46 13.28
C LYS A 55 9.95 11.69 14.60
N ASN A 56 9.24 11.88 15.70
CA ASN A 56 9.86 12.12 17.01
C ASN A 56 10.58 10.87 17.53
N PHE A 57 10.02 9.68 17.34
CA PHE A 57 10.66 8.42 17.67
C PHE A 57 11.94 8.20 16.85
N LEU A 58 11.89 8.43 15.54
CA LEU A 58 13.07 8.35 14.67
C LEU A 58 14.14 9.37 15.08
N LEU A 59 13.75 10.61 15.37
CA LEU A 59 14.65 11.64 15.85
C LEU A 59 15.33 11.21 17.16
N LEU A 60 14.54 10.76 18.15
CA LEU A 60 15.10 10.29 19.41
C LEU A 60 16.03 9.09 19.19
N MET A 61 15.68 8.15 18.33
CA MET A 61 16.51 6.99 18.02
C MET A 61 17.85 7.39 17.37
N LEU A 62 17.84 8.39 16.48
CA LEU A 62 19.04 8.88 15.79
C LEU A 62 19.92 9.77 16.68
N PHE A 63 19.33 10.56 17.57
CA PHE A 63 20.04 11.53 18.40
C PHE A 63 20.35 11.04 19.84
N LYS A 64 19.97 9.80 20.20
CA LYS A 64 20.29 9.14 21.49
C LYS A 64 21.78 8.81 21.69
N ASN A 65 22.69 9.35 20.88
CA ASN A 65 24.13 9.07 20.99
C ASN A 65 24.97 10.26 21.48
N LYS A 66 24.37 11.33 22.03
CA LYS A 66 25.10 12.59 22.33
C LYS A 66 25.04 13.10 23.77
N LYS A 67 24.86 12.24 24.77
CA LYS A 67 24.88 12.65 26.19
C LYS A 67 25.62 11.64 27.08
N GLU A 68 26.92 11.45 26.84
CA GLU A 68 27.83 10.89 27.85
C GLU A 68 29.19 11.62 27.85
N ILE A 69 29.21 12.95 27.78
CA ILE A 69 30.42 13.70 28.15
C ILE A 69 29.99 14.92 28.98
N THR A 70 30.10 14.78 30.30
CA THR A 70 30.52 15.76 31.33
C THR A 70 29.74 15.51 32.62
N PRO A 71 30.42 14.96 33.64
CA PRO A 71 30.49 15.73 34.87
C PRO A 71 31.88 15.64 35.51
N SER A 72 32.52 16.78 35.77
CA SER A 72 33.08 17.07 37.09
C SER A 72 33.57 18.52 37.10
N HIS A 73 32.74 19.39 37.65
CA HIS A 73 33.19 20.67 38.17
C HIS A 73 33.99 20.33 39.45
N ASN A 74 35.31 20.19 39.34
CA ASN A 74 36.19 20.04 40.50
C ASN A 74 36.56 21.43 41.02
N ASN A 75 35.64 22.07 41.75
CA ASN A 75 36.07 23.08 42.70
C ASN A 75 36.63 22.35 43.92
N SER A 76 37.95 22.30 44.02
CA SER A 76 38.66 22.09 45.28
C SER A 76 39.23 23.43 45.71
N ASP A 77 38.56 24.03 46.68
CA ASP A 77 39.16 24.98 47.64
C ASP A 77 40.27 24.28 48.45
#